data_AF-A0A9D8AQ78-F1
#
_entry.id   AF-A0A9D8AQ78-F1
#
_cell.length_a   1.000
_cell.length_b   1.000
_cell.length_c   1.000
_cell.angle_alpha   90.00
_cell.angle_beta   90.00
_cell.angle_gamma   90.00
#
_symmetry.space_group_name_H-M   'P 1'
#
loop_
_entity.id
_entity.type
_entity.pdbx_description
1 polymer ?
#
loop_
_entity_poly.entity_id
_entity_poly.type
_entity_poly.pdbx_seq_one_letter_code
_entity_poly.pdbx_strand_id
1 'polypeptide(L)'
;MSNLNQKEKINIYKNLFKSRTDIFAARWEKADKSASGYSPVCLNEYIGRIQRGENEEKTIYDYRDKKIEYLEKQFKNRLRYYKKNFGYVQN
;
A
#
# COMPACT_ATOMS: atom_id res chain seq x y z
N MET A 1 12.98 28.14 -18.63
CA MET A 1 12.22 26.96 -18.15
C MET A 1 10.93 26.88 -18.95
N SER A 2 10.66 25.77 -19.64
CA SER A 2 9.45 25.59 -20.44
C SER A 2 8.21 25.50 -19.54
N ASN A 3 7.14 26.21 -19.90
CA ASN A 3 5.88 26.19 -19.15
C ASN A 3 5.17 24.84 -19.40
N LEU A 4 4.99 24.05 -18.33
CA LEU A 4 4.31 22.76 -18.40
C LEU A 4 2.81 22.96 -18.65
N ASN A 5 2.25 22.22 -19.59
CA ASN A 5 0.81 22.21 -19.83
C ASN A 5 0.08 21.42 -18.73
N GLN A 6 -1.25 21.55 -18.66
CA GLN A 6 -2.07 20.92 -17.62
C GLN A 6 -1.91 19.39 -17.58
N LYS A 7 -1.80 18.74 -18.74
CA LYS A 7 -1.66 17.29 -18.87
C LYS A 7 -0.29 16.82 -18.37
N GLU A 8 0.76 17.57 -18.67
CA GLU A 8 2.12 17.29 -18.18
C GLU A 8 2.21 17.46 -16.66
N LYS A 9 1.59 18.49 -16.09
CA LYS A 9 1.48 18.67 -14.63
C LYS A 9 0.76 17.49 -13.98
N ILE A 10 -0.38 17.06 -14.53
CA ILE A 10 -1.11 15.88 -14.03
C ILE A 10 -0.25 14.62 -14.14
N ASN A 11 0.49 14.44 -15.24
CA ASN A 11 1.34 13.27 -15.42
C ASN A 11 2.51 13.26 -14.44
N ILE A 12 3.11 14.42 -14.17
CA ILE A 12 4.15 14.60 -13.15
C ILE A 12 3.59 14.24 -11.77
N TYR A 13 2.43 14.80 -11.39
CA TYR A 13 1.77 14.46 -10.13
C TYR A 13 1.42 12.98 -10.02
N LYS A 14 0.85 12.37 -11.07
CA LYS A 14 0.54 10.92 -11.09
C LYS A 14 1.78 10.05 -11.07
N ASN A 15 2.93 10.50 -11.55
CA ASN A 15 4.17 9.72 -11.54
C ASN A 15 4.97 9.88 -10.23
N LEU A 16 5.00 11.09 -9.66
CA LEU A 16 5.58 11.38 -8.34
C LEU A 16 4.76 10.78 -7.21
N PHE A 17 3.44 10.97 -7.31
CA PHE A 17 2.44 10.42 -6.42
C PHE A 17 1.61 9.41 -7.21
N LYS A 18 2.26 8.39 -7.82
CA LYS A 18 1.55 7.16 -8.14
C LYS A 18 0.92 6.76 -6.83
N SER A 19 -0.37 7.05 -6.67
CA SER A 19 -1.14 6.64 -5.51
C SER A 19 -0.84 5.17 -5.38
N ARG A 20 -0.13 4.82 -4.29
CA ARG A 20 0.24 3.46 -3.92
C ARG A 20 -0.94 2.57 -4.26
N THR A 21 -0.89 1.88 -5.41
CA THR A 21 -2.02 1.05 -5.87
C THR A 21 -2.17 -0.17 -4.97
N ASP A 22 -1.24 -0.33 -4.02
CA ASP A 22 -1.21 -1.27 -2.92
C ASP A 22 -1.77 -0.73 -1.60
N ILE A 23 -1.95 0.59 -1.45
CA ILE A 23 -2.61 1.19 -0.29
C ILE A 23 -3.99 1.67 -0.69
N PHE A 24 -4.98 0.87 -0.34
CA PHE A 24 -6.36 1.32 -0.29
C PHE A 24 -6.66 1.82 1.11
N ALA A 25 -7.50 2.84 1.24
CA ALA A 25 -8.01 3.24 2.53
C ALA A 25 -9.39 2.60 2.77
N ALA A 26 -9.57 1.96 3.91
CA ALA A 26 -10.86 1.49 4.37
C ALA A 26 -11.60 2.68 4.99
N ARG A 27 -12.80 2.95 4.50
CA ARG A 27 -13.71 3.87 5.17
C ARG A 27 -14.16 3.22 6.47
N TRP A 28 -14.02 3.93 7.58
CA TRP A 28 -14.60 3.53 8.86
C TRP A 28 -15.59 4.58 9.31
N GLU A 29 -16.61 4.12 10.03
CA GLU A 29 -17.60 4.96 10.69
C GLU A 29 -17.76 4.46 12.12
N LYS A 30 -17.95 5.37 13.07
CA LYS A 30 -18.35 4.98 14.43
C LYS A 30 -19.77 4.43 14.41
N ALA A 31 -20.06 3.49 15.31
CA ALA A 31 -21.39 2.91 15.44
C ALA A 31 -22.48 3.96 15.71
N ASP A 32 -22.14 5.01 16.45
CA ASP A 32 -23.01 6.16 16.75
C ASP A 32 -23.09 7.20 15.61
N LYS A 33 -22.39 6.97 14.50
CA LYS A 33 -22.27 7.87 13.34
C LYS A 33 -21.72 9.27 13.64
N SER A 34 -21.15 9.48 14.83
CA SER A 34 -20.59 10.79 15.23
C SER A 34 -19.32 11.15 14.46
N ALA A 35 -18.63 10.16 13.88
CA ALA A 35 -17.44 10.37 13.09
C ALA A 35 -17.32 9.31 11.99
N SER A 36 -16.68 9.71 10.89
CA SER A 36 -16.22 8.83 9.85
C SER A 36 -14.85 9.28 9.36
N GLY A 37 -14.11 8.35 8.75
CA GLY A 37 -12.79 8.63 8.22
C GLY A 37 -12.31 7.53 7.29
N TYR A 38 -11.06 7.66 6.88
CA TYR A 38 -10.37 6.67 6.07
C TYR A 38 -9.10 6.26 6.81
N SER A 39 -8.89 4.96 6.97
CA SER A 39 -7.65 4.40 7.54
C SER A 39 -6.99 3.49 6.50
N PRO A 40 -5.66 3.38 6.47
CA PRO A 40 -5.00 2.41 5.59
C PRO A 40 -5.55 1.00 5.82
N VAL A 41 -5.90 0.31 4.73
CA VAL A 41 -6.31 -1.10 4.77
C VAL A 41 -5.15 -1.92 5.33
N CYS A 42 -5.45 -2.83 6.27
CA CYS A 42 -4.46 -3.75 6.79
C CYS A 42 -3.88 -4.59 5.65
N LEU A 43 -2.57 -4.76 5.65
CA LEU A 43 -1.88 -5.43 4.55
C LEU A 43 -2.38 -6.85 4.29
N ASN A 44 -2.86 -7.55 5.32
CA ASN A 44 -3.48 -8.88 5.19
C ASN A 44 -4.74 -8.86 4.31
N GLU A 45 -5.57 -7.83 4.44
CA GLU A 45 -6.78 -7.68 3.61
C GLU A 45 -6.41 -7.37 2.17
N TYR A 46 -5.37 -6.54 1.97
CA TYR A 46 -4.85 -6.24 0.64
C TYR A 46 -4.30 -7.50 -0.05
N ILE A 47 -3.48 -8.28 0.66
CA ILE A 47 -2.96 -9.57 0.15
C ILE A 47 -4.12 -10.49 -0.23
N GLY A 48 -5.15 -10.58 0.62
CA GLY A 48 -6.33 -11.39 0.33
C GLY A 48 -7.09 -10.93 -0.92
N ARG A 49 -7.17 -9.62 -1.17
CA ARG A 49 -7.79 -9.08 -2.39
C ARG A 49 -6.99 -9.44 -3.64
N ILE A 50 -5.67 -9.27 -3.60
CA ILE A 50 -4.78 -9.61 -4.73
C ILE A 50 -4.84 -11.11 -5.04
N GLN A 51 -4.90 -11.96 -4.01
CA GLN A 51 -5.01 -13.41 -4.21
C GLN A 51 -6.32 -13.86 -4.86
N ARG A 52 -7.43 -13.19 -4.53
CA ARG A 52 -8.77 -13.47 -5.06
C ARG A 52 -9.09 -12.75 -6.38
N GLY A 53 -8.32 -11.75 -6.75
CA GLY A 53 -8.51 -11.01 -7.98
C GLY A 53 -8.27 -11.90 -9.21
N GLU A 54 -8.97 -11.58 -10.30
CA GLU A 54 -8.81 -12.22 -11.61
C GLU A 54 -7.47 -11.89 -12.30
N ASN A 55 -6.73 -10.92 -11.75
CA ASN A 55 -5.46 -10.51 -12.31
C ASN A 55 -4.40 -11.62 -12.13
N GLU A 56 -3.72 -11.95 -13.21
CA GLU A 56 -2.66 -12.97 -13.22
C GLU A 56 -1.44 -12.50 -12.41
N GLU A 57 -1.18 -11.19 -12.38
CA GLU A 57 -0.10 -10.62 -11.60
C GLU A 57 -0.48 -10.49 -10.11
N LYS A 58 0.13 -11.33 -9.27
CA LYS A 58 -0.08 -11.35 -7.81
C LYS A 58 1.08 -10.76 -7.03
N THR A 59 1.78 -9.79 -7.63
CA THR A 59 2.92 -9.11 -7.02
C THR A 59 2.46 -8.10 -5.98
N ILE A 60 3.02 -8.18 -4.77
CA ILE A 60 2.78 -7.22 -3.68
C ILE A 60 4.10 -6.54 -3.33
N TYR A 61 4.14 -5.21 -3.44
CA TYR A 61 5.29 -4.40 -3.07
C TYR A 61 5.14 -3.92 -1.62
N ASP A 62 5.89 -4.51 -0.68
CA ASP A 62 5.99 -4.00 0.70
C ASP A 62 7.22 -3.08 0.85
N TYR A 63 6.96 -1.80 1.13
CA TYR A 63 8.02 -0.83 1.31
C TYR A 63 8.74 -1.03 2.64
N ARG A 64 10.07 -1.14 2.55
CA ARG A 64 10.97 -1.23 3.69
C ARG A 64 11.83 0.03 3.75
N ASP A 65 11.75 0.75 4.85
CA ASP A 65 12.71 1.79 5.18
C ASP A 65 13.63 1.34 6.31
N LYS A 66 14.84 0.91 5.92
CA LYS A 66 15.87 0.43 6.85
C LYS A 66 16.56 1.55 7.64
N LYS A 67 16.37 2.82 7.24
CA LYS A 67 17.02 3.97 7.90
C LYS A 67 16.23 4.44 9.13
N ILE A 68 14.96 4.03 9.24
CA ILE A 68 14.09 4.39 10.36
C ILE A 68 13.81 3.13 11.17
N GLU A 69 14.37 3.04 12.38
CA GLU A 69 14.32 1.85 13.24
C GLU A 69 12.88 1.34 13.46
N TYR A 70 11.94 2.26 13.71
CA TYR A 70 10.53 1.93 13.89
C TYR A 70 9.94 1.20 12.67
N LEU A 71 10.20 1.70 11.46
CA LEU A 71 9.70 1.11 10.22
C LEU A 71 10.37 -0.23 9.90
N GLU A 72 11.67 -0.35 10.21
CA GLU A 72 12.40 -1.61 10.10
C GLU A 72 11.85 -2.69 11.05
N LYS A 73 11.52 -2.32 12.30
CA LYS A 73 10.87 -3.23 13.26
C LYS A 73 9.51 -3.70 12.74
N GLN A 74 8.70 -2.79 12.21
CA GLN A 74 7.42 -3.14 11.60
C GLN A 74 7.59 -4.08 10.39
N PHE A 75 8.54 -3.79 9.50
CA PHE A 75 8.84 -4.65 8.36
C PHE A 75 9.25 -6.06 8.80
N LYS A 76 10.13 -6.21 9.79
CA LYS A 76 10.53 -7.53 10.32
C LYS A 76 9.34 -8.34 10.85
N ASN A 77 8.37 -7.70 11.50
CA ASN A 77 7.16 -8.36 11.96
C ASN A 77 6.31 -8.86 10.77
N ARG A 78 6.14 -8.03 9.74
CA ARG A 78 5.44 -8.43 8.52
C ARG A 78 6.17 -9.54 7.76
N LEU A 79 7.50 -9.48 7.70
CA LEU A 79 8.33 -10.53 7.09
C LEU A 79 8.11 -11.90 7.74
N ARG A 80 7.97 -11.96 9.07
CA ARG A 80 7.60 -13.21 9.78
C ARG A 80 6.23 -13.72 9.32
N TYR A 81 5.26 -12.83 9.18
CA TYR A 81 3.94 -13.17 8.65
C TYR A 81 4.01 -13.69 7.21
N TYR A 82 4.77 -13.05 6.32
CA TYR A 82 4.89 -13.53 4.93
C TYR A 82 5.56 -14.89 4.84
N LYS A 83 6.65 -15.10 5.59
CA LYS A 83 7.34 -16.40 5.64
C LYS A 83 6.40 -17.50 6.10
N LYS A 84 5.59 -17.24 7.13
CA LYS A 84 4.64 -18.21 7.69
C LYS A 84 3.50 -18.54 6.72
N ASN A 85 2.94 -17.56 6.01
CA ASN A 85 1.69 -17.74 5.27
C ASN A 85 1.88 -17.89 3.75
N PHE A 86 2.99 -17.42 3.18
CA PHE A 86 3.19 -17.35 1.72
C PHE A 86 4.56 -17.85 1.24
N GLY A 87 5.46 -18.28 2.13
CA GLY A 87 6.78 -18.79 1.71
C GLY A 87 7.67 -17.73 1.05
N TYR A 88 7.68 -16.50 1.60
CA TYR A 88 8.39 -15.35 1.01
C TYR A 88 9.83 -15.65 0.56
N VAL A 89 10.08 -15.44 -0.75
CA VAL A 89 11.40 -15.41 -1.37
C VAL A 89 11.79 -13.94 -1.58
N GLN A 90 12.95 -13.55 -1.05
CA GLN A 90 13.46 -12.19 -1.16
C GLN A 90 14.21 -12.05 -2.48
N ASN A 91 13.74 -11.18 -3.38
CA ASN A 91 14.50 -10.73 -4.55
C ASN A 91 15.44 -9.58 -4.19
#